data_AF-A0A498NXS9-F1
#
_entry.id   AF-A0A498NXS9-F1
#
_cell.length_a   1.000
_cell.length_b   1.000
_cell.length_c   1.000
_cell.angle_alpha   90.00
_cell.angle_beta   90.00
_cell.angle_gamma   90.00
#
_symmetry.space_group_name_H-M   'P 1'
#
loop_
_entity.id
_entity.type
_entity.pdbx_description
1 polymer ?
#
loop_
_entity_poly.entity_id
_entity_poly.type
_entity_poly.pdbx_seq_one_letter_code
_entity_poly.pdbx_strand_id
1 'polypeptide(L)'
;MTQNNSVVSKNAPALVAGRKWRQASAVEEAISAIKHVDIVEHVQQGRGGLGLTMRRPEWNKATAPEWRKMVVEETHRQEEAARWARAVSLVQCKAKFLSPSFHIDEPVQLHVYVRADCPHPVRFSKLCVSLSNQEYNQYCLLEDASKGKDILEPSTQENISRVWDSC
;
A
#
# COMPACT_ATOMS: atom_id res chain seq x y z
N MET A 1 6.84 -55.24 7.65
CA MET A 1 7.28 -54.35 8.75
C MET A 1 7.39 -52.94 8.18
N THR A 2 6.31 -52.17 8.28
CA THR A 2 6.28 -50.76 7.83
C THR A 2 6.74 -49.88 8.97
N GLN A 3 7.96 -49.36 8.86
CA GLN A 3 8.56 -48.49 9.86
C GLN A 3 7.93 -47.10 9.76
N ASN A 4 7.04 -46.81 10.72
CA ASN A 4 6.30 -45.55 10.83
C ASN A 4 7.28 -44.42 11.20
N ASN A 5 7.48 -43.48 10.28
CA ASN A 5 8.43 -42.38 10.45
C ASN A 5 7.80 -41.25 11.29
N SER A 6 7.72 -41.44 12.60
CA SER A 6 7.10 -40.51 13.56
C SER A 6 7.90 -39.24 13.86
N VAL A 7 9.07 -39.08 13.23
CA VAL A 7 10.01 -37.97 13.49
C VAL A 7 9.70 -36.73 12.64
N VAL A 8 9.05 -36.89 11.48
CA VAL A 8 8.77 -35.75 10.57
C VAL A 8 7.64 -34.85 11.10
N SER A 9 6.71 -35.41 11.89
CA SER A 9 5.55 -34.66 12.40
C SER A 9 5.86 -33.70 13.54
N LYS A 10 6.97 -33.88 14.27
CA LYS A 10 7.25 -33.13 15.50
C LYS A 10 8.00 -31.81 15.29
N ASN A 11 8.54 -31.59 14.08
CA ASN A 11 9.38 -30.43 13.76
C ASN A 11 8.82 -29.54 12.65
N ALA A 12 7.54 -29.71 12.27
CA ALA A 12 6.92 -28.80 11.33
C ALA A 12 6.80 -27.41 12.00
N PRO A 13 7.38 -26.33 11.44
CA PRO A 13 7.12 -25.00 11.93
C PRO A 13 5.61 -24.76 11.87
N ALA A 14 5.06 -24.13 12.91
CA ALA A 14 3.67 -23.75 12.92
C ALA A 14 3.42 -22.85 11.70
N LEU A 15 2.84 -23.42 10.65
CA LEU A 15 2.36 -22.65 9.53
C LEU A 15 1.28 -21.74 10.12
N VAL A 16 1.57 -20.44 10.18
CA VAL A 16 0.57 -19.44 10.52
C VAL A 16 -0.48 -19.55 9.43
N ALA A 17 -1.51 -20.35 9.68
CA ALA A 17 -2.66 -20.45 8.81
C ALA A 17 -3.13 -19.01 8.62
N GLY A 18 -3.05 -18.52 7.38
CA GLY A 18 -3.43 -17.15 7.05
C GLY A 18 -4.81 -16.86 7.62
N ARG A 19 -5.06 -15.60 8.00
CA ARG A 19 -6.37 -15.17 8.51
C ARG A 19 -7.45 -15.60 7.52
N LYS A 20 -8.24 -16.61 7.89
CA LYS A 20 -9.38 -17.06 7.09
C LYS A 20 -10.41 -15.93 7.06
N TRP A 21 -10.71 -15.43 5.87
CA TRP A 21 -11.69 -14.35 5.70
C TRP A 21 -13.05 -14.78 6.26
N ARG A 22 -13.69 -13.88 7.03
CA ARG A 22 -14.97 -14.13 7.69
C ARG A 22 -16.04 -13.23 7.08
N GLN A 23 -16.81 -13.81 6.15
CA GLN A 23 -17.87 -13.10 5.41
C GLN A 23 -18.83 -12.34 6.32
N ALA A 24 -19.35 -12.98 7.36
CA ALA A 24 -20.33 -12.35 8.26
C ALA A 24 -19.76 -11.11 8.98
N SER A 25 -18.51 -11.20 9.45
CA SER A 25 -17.83 -10.09 10.12
C SER A 25 -17.55 -8.93 9.17
N ALA A 26 -17.10 -9.23 7.95
CA ALA A 26 -16.81 -8.21 6.94
C ALA A 26 -18.07 -7.47 6.48
N VAL A 27 -19.20 -8.19 6.37
CA VAL A 27 -20.50 -7.59 6.08
C VAL A 27 -20.96 -6.72 7.24
N GLU A 28 -20.87 -7.19 8.49
CA GLU A 28 -21.27 -6.41 9.66
C GLU A 28 -20.45 -5.13 9.82
N GLU A 29 -19.13 -5.21 9.61
CA GLU A 29 -18.23 -4.06 9.64
C GLU A 29 -18.54 -3.06 8.53
N ALA A 30 -18.79 -3.52 7.31
CA ALA A 30 -19.23 -2.69 6.19
C ALA A 30 -20.56 -1.99 6.48
N ILE A 31 -21.53 -2.71 7.05
CA ILE A 31 -22.83 -2.16 7.47
C ILE A 31 -22.64 -1.06 8.52
N SER A 32 -21.80 -1.32 9.53
CA SER A 32 -21.49 -0.35 10.59
C SER A 32 -20.86 0.92 10.01
N ALA A 33 -19.90 0.77 9.09
CA ALA A 33 -19.23 1.88 8.43
C ALA A 33 -20.20 2.73 7.59
N ILE A 34 -21.10 2.10 6.82
CA ILE A 34 -22.12 2.82 6.04
C ILE A 34 -23.04 3.62 6.95
N LYS A 35 -23.54 3.01 8.04
CA LYS A 35 -24.39 3.71 9.01
C LYS A 35 -23.68 4.88 9.68
N HIS A 36 -22.40 4.73 9.98
CA HIS A 36 -21.59 5.80 10.56
C HIS A 36 -21.44 6.97 9.57
N VAL A 37 -21.14 6.67 8.31
CA VAL A 37 -21.04 7.66 7.22
C VAL A 37 -22.35 8.44 7.07
N ASP A 38 -23.50 7.76 7.12
CA ASP A 38 -24.81 8.42 7.05
C ASP A 38 -25.04 9.42 8.20
N ILE A 39 -24.52 9.16 9.40
CA ILE A 39 -24.63 10.09 10.53
C ILE A 39 -23.71 11.30 10.34
N VAL A 40 -22.46 11.05 9.91
CA VAL A 40 -21.40 12.07 9.86
C VAL A 40 -21.52 12.98 8.64
N GLU A 41 -21.85 12.44 7.47
CA GLU A 41 -21.87 13.20 6.21
C GLU A 41 -23.15 14.03 6.01
N HIS A 42 -24.21 13.78 6.78
CA HIS A 42 -25.45 14.55 6.71
C HIS A 42 -25.50 15.76 7.66
N VAL A 43 -24.39 16.11 8.32
CA VAL A 43 -24.32 17.34 9.14
C VAL A 43 -24.32 18.57 8.23
N GLN A 44 -25.37 19.38 8.31
CA GLN A 44 -25.45 20.65 7.56
C GLN A 44 -24.31 21.58 7.99
N GLN A 45 -23.38 21.87 7.09
CA GLN A 45 -22.39 22.93 7.30
C GLN A 45 -22.87 24.23 6.63
N GLY A 46 -23.30 25.20 7.44
CA GLY A 46 -23.66 26.54 6.98
C GLY A 46 -25.02 26.64 6.27
N ARG A 47 -25.15 27.59 5.31
CA ARG A 47 -26.36 27.83 4.50
C ARG A 47 -26.30 27.13 3.12
N GLY A 48 -25.51 26.08 2.98
CA GLY A 48 -25.48 25.25 1.78
C GLY A 48 -26.73 24.37 1.74
N GLY A 49 -27.68 24.66 0.85
CA GLY A 49 -28.94 23.93 0.75
C GLY A 49 -28.80 22.46 0.32
N LEU A 50 -29.84 21.68 0.57
CA LEU A 50 -30.02 20.30 0.10
C LEU A 50 -29.83 20.21 -1.43
N GLY A 51 -28.96 19.31 -1.91
CA GLY A 51 -29.12 18.71 -3.24
C GLY A 51 -28.04 18.92 -4.30
N LEU A 52 -26.82 19.39 -3.97
CA LEU A 52 -25.76 19.59 -4.98
C LEU A 52 -24.63 18.55 -5.00
N THR A 53 -24.61 17.61 -4.06
CA THR A 53 -23.67 16.48 -4.07
C THR A 53 -24.33 15.25 -4.69
N MET A 54 -23.56 14.44 -5.42
CA MET A 54 -23.98 13.10 -5.85
C MET A 54 -24.45 12.33 -4.61
N ARG A 55 -25.76 12.18 -4.45
CA ARG A 55 -26.34 11.62 -3.23
C ARG A 55 -26.17 10.11 -3.26
N ARG A 56 -25.26 9.59 -2.43
CA ARG A 56 -25.27 8.17 -2.07
C ARG A 56 -26.67 7.86 -1.51
N PRO A 57 -27.32 6.74 -1.87
CA PRO A 57 -28.57 6.36 -1.27
C PRO A 57 -28.40 6.29 0.26
N GLU A 58 -29.25 6.98 1.02
CA GLU A 58 -29.26 6.84 2.48
C GLU A 58 -29.60 5.39 2.83
N TRP A 59 -28.88 4.82 3.78
CA TRP A 59 -29.08 3.47 4.29
C TRP A 59 -30.56 3.16 4.57
N ASN A 60 -31.25 4.07 5.27
CA ASN A 60 -32.65 3.85 5.65
C ASN A 60 -33.65 4.03 4.49
N LYS A 61 -33.23 4.59 3.35
CA LYS A 61 -34.10 4.85 2.17
C LYS A 61 -33.78 3.97 0.96
N ALA A 62 -32.64 3.30 0.98
CA ALA A 62 -32.20 2.45 -0.12
C ALA A 62 -33.09 1.21 -0.25
N THR A 63 -33.34 0.80 -1.50
CA THR A 63 -34.03 -0.44 -1.83
C THR A 63 -33.12 -1.67 -1.65
N ALA A 64 -33.69 -2.87 -1.56
CA ALA A 64 -32.91 -4.11 -1.41
C ALA A 64 -31.75 -4.32 -2.41
N PRO A 65 -31.88 -4.04 -3.73
CA PRO A 65 -30.74 -4.13 -4.64
C PRO A 65 -29.67 -3.06 -4.37
N GLU A 66 -30.07 -1.83 -4.04
CA GLU A 66 -29.15 -0.73 -3.72
C GLU A 66 -28.35 -1.03 -2.45
N TRP A 67 -29.03 -1.55 -1.43
CA TRP A 67 -28.40 -2.04 -0.20
C TRP A 67 -27.30 -3.06 -0.46
N ARG A 68 -27.63 -4.11 -1.23
CA ARG A 68 -26.66 -5.16 -1.56
C ARG A 68 -25.44 -4.57 -2.27
N LYS A 69 -25.67 -3.68 -3.23
CA LYS A 69 -24.60 -2.99 -3.95
C LYS A 69 -23.72 -2.18 -3.01
N MET A 70 -24.33 -1.38 -2.12
CA MET A 70 -23.60 -0.55 -1.15
C MET A 70 -22.74 -1.40 -0.21
N VAL A 71 -23.28 -2.49 0.32
CA VAL A 71 -22.55 -3.39 1.23
C VAL A 71 -21.39 -4.07 0.50
N VAL A 72 -21.62 -4.59 -0.70
CA VAL A 72 -20.56 -5.25 -1.50
C VAL A 72 -19.45 -4.28 -1.88
N GLU A 73 -19.78 -3.07 -2.31
CA GLU A 73 -18.80 -2.03 -2.63
C GLU A 73 -18.00 -1.59 -1.41
N GLU A 74 -18.66 -1.45 -0.25
CA GLU A 74 -17.97 -1.10 1.00
C GLU A 74 -17.04 -2.22 1.47
N THR A 75 -17.50 -3.48 1.45
CA THR A 75 -16.65 -4.63 1.77
C THR A 75 -15.45 -4.70 0.83
N HIS A 76 -15.65 -4.52 -0.48
CA HIS A 76 -14.54 -4.48 -1.44
C HIS A 76 -13.54 -3.38 -1.08
N ARG A 77 -14.03 -2.17 -0.81
CA ARG A 77 -13.19 -1.03 -0.41
C ARG A 77 -12.38 -1.32 0.84
N GLN A 78 -12.99 -1.92 1.87
CA GLN A 78 -12.30 -2.27 3.11
C GLN A 78 -11.22 -3.34 2.90
N GLU A 79 -11.52 -4.37 2.11
CA GLU A 79 -10.55 -5.42 1.77
C GLU A 79 -9.39 -4.88 0.93
N GLU A 80 -9.69 -4.00 -0.04
CA GLU A 80 -8.66 -3.30 -0.81
C GLU A 80 -7.80 -2.42 0.08
N ALA A 81 -8.40 -1.64 0.99
CA ALA A 81 -7.66 -0.80 1.93
C ALA A 81 -6.76 -1.65 2.83
N ALA A 82 -7.24 -2.79 3.33
CA ALA A 82 -6.43 -3.71 4.12
C ALA A 82 -5.30 -4.33 3.29
N ARG A 83 -5.55 -4.68 2.03
CA ARG A 83 -4.53 -5.16 1.09
C ARG A 83 -3.46 -4.10 0.85
N TRP A 84 -3.86 -2.86 0.57
CA TRP A 84 -2.95 -1.74 0.35
C TRP A 84 -2.14 -1.40 1.60
N ALA A 85 -2.76 -1.38 2.79
CA ALA A 85 -2.06 -1.14 4.04
C ALA A 85 -0.95 -2.18 4.29
N ARG A 86 -1.24 -3.46 4.01
CA ARG A 86 -0.22 -4.52 4.08
C ARG A 86 0.88 -4.32 3.04
N ALA A 87 0.52 -4.00 1.79
CA ALA A 87 1.50 -3.75 0.74
C ALA A 87 2.43 -2.58 1.11
N VAL A 88 1.89 -1.48 1.65
CA VAL A 88 2.68 -0.32 2.10
C VAL A 88 3.69 -0.70 3.19
N SER A 89 3.32 -1.57 4.14
CA SER A 89 4.26 -2.03 5.18
C SER A 89 5.43 -2.86 4.65
N LEU A 90 5.31 -3.41 3.44
CA LEU A 90 6.35 -4.22 2.79
C LEU A 90 7.24 -3.39 1.85
N VAL A 91 6.93 -2.09 1.70
CA VAL A 91 7.76 -1.15 0.95
C VAL A 91 8.73 -0.46 1.91
N GLN A 92 10.02 -0.56 1.60
CA GLN A 92 11.09 0.16 2.28
C GLN A 92 11.68 1.22 1.36
N CYS A 93 11.68 2.46 1.84
CA CYS A 93 12.36 3.57 1.19
C CYS A 93 13.53 4.01 2.07
N LYS A 94 14.73 3.98 1.52
CA LYS A 94 15.94 4.46 2.20
C LYS A 94 16.63 5.47 1.31
N ALA A 95 17.29 6.43 1.93
CA ALA A 95 18.10 7.39 1.23
C ALA A 95 19.51 7.43 1.85
N LYS A 96 20.52 7.59 1.01
CA LYS A 96 21.92 7.64 1.42
C LYS A 96 22.62 8.81 0.74
N PHE A 97 23.29 9.63 1.54
CA PHE A 97 24.21 10.65 1.05
C PHE A 97 25.43 9.99 0.40
N LEU A 98 25.86 10.50 -0.75
CA LEU A 98 27.05 9.97 -1.42
C LEU A 98 28.33 10.14 -0.58
N SER A 99 28.38 11.21 0.21
CA SER A 99 29.51 11.53 1.10
C SER A 99 29.02 11.91 2.50
N PRO A 100 29.83 11.72 3.55
CA PRO A 100 29.50 12.12 4.92
C PRO A 100 29.64 13.63 5.17
N SER A 101 30.31 14.36 4.27
CA SER A 101 30.55 15.80 4.34
C SER A 101 30.50 16.40 2.94
N PHE A 102 30.06 17.67 2.85
CA PHE A 102 29.86 18.38 1.60
C PHE A 102 30.47 19.79 1.69
N HIS A 103 30.99 20.27 0.57
CA HIS A 103 31.42 21.66 0.44
C HIS A 103 30.20 22.55 0.19
N ILE A 104 30.27 23.81 0.63
CA ILE A 104 29.16 24.78 0.53
C ILE A 104 28.78 25.07 -0.93
N ASP A 105 29.75 25.00 -1.84
CA ASP A 105 29.58 25.36 -3.24
C ASP A 105 29.20 24.18 -4.14
N GLU A 106 29.06 22.97 -3.58
CA GLU A 106 28.71 21.76 -4.33
C GLU A 106 27.31 21.23 -3.97
N PRO A 107 26.51 20.80 -4.96
CA PRO A 107 25.19 20.24 -4.69
C PRO A 107 25.29 18.92 -3.92
N VAL A 108 24.50 18.79 -2.86
CA VAL A 108 24.41 17.55 -2.07
C VAL A 108 23.68 16.49 -2.87
N GLN A 109 24.36 15.38 -3.13
CA GLN A 109 23.80 14.26 -3.87
C GLN A 109 23.30 13.15 -2.93
N LEU A 110 22.09 12.64 -3.21
CA LEU A 110 21.38 11.63 -2.42
C LEU A 110 20.93 10.49 -3.33
N HIS A 111 21.31 9.25 -3.01
CA HIS A 111 20.75 8.07 -3.64
C HIS A 111 19.53 7.57 -2.86
N VAL A 112 18.41 7.40 -3.56
CA VAL A 112 17.19 6.84 -2.99
C VAL A 112 17.01 5.40 -3.47
N TYR A 113 16.81 4.50 -2.52
CA TYR A 113 16.60 3.08 -2.74
C TYR A 113 15.17 2.73 -2.33
N VAL A 114 14.42 2.13 -3.24
CA VAL A 114 13.08 1.62 -2.98
C VAL A 114 13.11 0.12 -3.14
N ARG A 115 12.72 -0.60 -2.10
CA ARG A 115 12.55 -2.05 -2.10
C ARG A 115 11.09 -2.37 -1.78
N ALA A 116 10.49 -3.27 -2.54
CA ALA A 116 9.10 -3.71 -2.32
C ALA A 116 9.07 -5.23 -2.24
N ASP A 117 8.93 -5.78 -1.03
CA ASP A 117 8.85 -7.22 -0.81
C ASP A 117 7.38 -7.68 -0.79
N CYS A 118 6.63 -7.33 -1.84
CA CYS A 118 5.20 -7.59 -1.95
C CYS A 118 4.92 -8.87 -2.75
N PRO A 119 4.02 -9.76 -2.30
CA PRO A 119 3.66 -10.97 -3.05
C PRO A 119 2.84 -10.71 -4.32
N HIS A 120 2.40 -9.47 -4.55
CA HIS A 120 1.69 -9.05 -5.75
C HIS A 120 2.43 -7.89 -6.41
N PRO A 121 2.38 -7.75 -7.76
CA PRO A 121 3.03 -6.64 -8.46
C PRO A 121 2.52 -5.29 -7.97
N VAL A 122 3.43 -4.44 -7.46
CA VAL A 122 3.14 -3.05 -7.08
C VAL A 122 3.76 -2.14 -8.12
N ARG A 123 2.97 -1.20 -8.65
CA ARG A 123 3.45 -0.17 -9.58
C ARG A 123 3.60 1.15 -8.83
N PHE A 124 4.80 1.72 -8.90
CA PHE A 124 5.06 3.08 -8.42
C PHE A 124 4.84 4.06 -9.57
N SER A 125 4.01 5.07 -9.35
CA SER A 125 3.75 6.14 -10.32
C SER A 125 4.58 7.39 -10.06
N LYS A 126 5.03 7.60 -8.81
CA LYS A 126 5.78 8.77 -8.37
C LYS A 126 6.66 8.45 -7.18
N LEU A 127 7.89 8.94 -7.21
CA LEU A 127 8.78 9.02 -6.05
C LEU A 127 8.91 10.50 -5.66
N CYS A 128 8.70 10.82 -4.39
CA CYS A 128 8.87 12.16 -3.85
C CYS A 128 9.89 12.13 -2.71
N VAL A 129 10.79 13.11 -2.68
CA VAL A 129 11.72 13.34 -1.56
C VAL A 129 11.45 14.73 -1.03
N SER A 130 11.29 14.85 0.28
CA SER A 130 11.14 16.13 0.97
C SER A 130 12.15 16.20 2.11
N LEU A 131 12.97 17.24 2.10
CA LEU A 131 13.86 17.59 3.20
C LEU A 131 13.04 18.22 4.33
N SER A 132 13.47 17.99 5.57
CA SER A 132 12.81 18.52 6.77
C SER A 132 12.78 20.05 6.79
N ASN A 133 13.83 20.69 6.27
CA ASN A 133 13.80 22.12 6.02
C ASN A 133 13.24 22.37 4.60
N GLN A 134 12.03 22.92 4.58
CA GLN A 134 11.23 23.07 3.37
C GLN A 134 11.81 24.10 2.39
N GLU A 135 12.57 25.08 2.88
CA GLU A 135 13.19 26.10 2.02
C GLU A 135 14.22 25.48 1.06
N TYR A 136 14.78 24.31 1.40
CA TYR A 136 15.70 23.61 0.52
C TYR A 136 15.01 22.77 -0.55
N ASN A 137 13.73 22.41 -0.38
CA ASN A 137 13.03 21.54 -1.32
C ASN A 137 12.92 22.16 -2.72
N GLN A 138 12.91 23.50 -2.83
CA GLN A 138 12.87 24.20 -4.11
C GLN A 138 14.15 24.04 -4.94
N TYR A 139 15.27 23.67 -4.30
CA TYR A 139 16.57 23.47 -4.97
C TYR A 139 16.84 21.98 -5.27
N CYS A 140 15.95 21.07 -4.87
CA CYS A 140 16.11 19.64 -5.15
C CYS A 140 15.84 19.35 -6.63
N LEU A 141 16.86 18.84 -7.32
CA LEU A 141 16.75 18.34 -8.68
C LEU A 141 16.76 16.80 -8.64
N LEU A 142 15.76 16.19 -9.27
CA LEU A 142 15.69 14.75 -9.46
C LEU A 142 16.40 14.40 -10.76
N GLU A 143 17.51 13.68 -10.67
CA GLU A 143 18.18 13.11 -11.83
C GLU A 143 17.68 11.69 -12.04
N ASP A 144 16.96 11.46 -13.14
CA ASP A 144 16.52 10.11 -13.49
C ASP A 144 17.74 9.26 -13.84
N ALA A 145 17.86 8.08 -13.21
CA ALA A 145 18.97 7.13 -13.37
C ALA A 145 19.03 6.46 -14.77
N SER A 146 18.60 7.14 -15.83
CA SER A 146 18.64 6.65 -17.21
C SER A 146 20.02 6.81 -17.86
N LYS A 147 21.00 7.44 -17.20
CA LYS A 147 22.35 7.68 -17.74
C LYS A 147 23.43 7.67 -16.63
N GLY A 148 23.57 6.58 -15.90
CA GLY A 148 24.62 6.46 -14.87
C GLY A 148 25.09 5.02 -14.77
N LYS A 149 26.28 4.77 -15.33
CA LYS A 149 27.00 3.50 -15.39
C LYS A 149 26.67 2.55 -14.23
N ASP A 150 26.20 1.36 -14.58
CA ASP A 150 26.38 0.14 -13.80
C ASP A 150 27.85 0.06 -13.37
N ILE A 151 28.13 0.45 -12.13
CA ILE A 151 29.29 -0.03 -11.39
C ILE A 151 28.70 -0.88 -10.29
N LEU A 152 28.22 -2.04 -10.72
CA LEU A 152 28.15 -3.22 -9.88
C LEU A 152 29.47 -3.96 -10.10
N GLU A 153 30.23 -4.18 -9.04
CA GLU A 153 31.25 -5.23 -8.95
C GLU A 153 31.49 -5.49 -7.44
N PRO A 154 31.72 -6.74 -7.01
CA PRO A 154 30.74 -7.79 -7.04
C PRO A 154 30.48 -8.33 -5.62
N SER A 155 29.21 -8.49 -5.24
CA SER A 155 28.80 -9.61 -4.39
C SER A 155 27.30 -9.82 -4.51
N THR A 156 26.98 -10.83 -5.31
CA THR A 156 25.68 -11.50 -5.40
C THR A 156 24.55 -10.70 -6.05
N GLN A 157 24.27 -11.14 -7.29
CA GLN A 157 22.99 -11.09 -7.97
C GLN A 157 22.72 -9.86 -8.86
N GLU A 158 23.45 -9.84 -9.97
CA GLU A 158 22.90 -9.41 -11.25
C GLU A 158 21.60 -10.17 -11.56
N ASN A 159 20.54 -9.45 -11.88
CA ASN A 159 20.00 -9.43 -13.23
C ASN A 159 18.81 -8.47 -13.28
N ILE A 160 19.04 -7.28 -13.85
CA ILE A 160 17.99 -6.58 -14.58
C ILE A 160 17.83 -7.36 -15.89
N SER A 161 16.86 -8.26 -15.92
CA SER A 161 16.34 -8.80 -17.17
C SER A 161 14.83 -8.83 -17.08
N ARG A 162 14.19 -8.17 -18.06
CA ARG A 162 12.79 -8.37 -18.40
C ARG A 162 12.47 -9.86 -18.40
N VAL A 163 11.60 -10.29 -17.49
CA VAL A 163 10.87 -11.56 -17.60
C VAL A 163 9.42 -11.24 -17.26
N TRP A 164 8.61 -11.14 -18.30
CA TRP A 164 7.27 -11.69 -18.21
C TRP A 164 7.47 -13.19 -18.02
N ASP A 165 6.98 -13.76 -16.93
CA ASP A 165 6.20 -15.00 -16.98
C ASP A 165 5.74 -15.45 -15.58
N SER A 166 4.53 -15.98 -15.62
CA SER A 166 3.67 -16.58 -14.61
C SER A 166 4.35 -17.54 -13.63
N CYS A 167 4.01 -17.42 -12.34
CA CYS A 167 3.33 -18.45 -11.52
C CYS A 167 3.01 -17.91 -10.12
#